data_AF-A0A9P7EQG1-F1
#
_entry.id   AF-A0A9P7EQG1-F1
#
_cell.length_a   1.000
_cell.length_b   1.000
_cell.length_c   1.000
_cell.angle_alpha   90.00
_cell.angle_beta   90.00
_cell.angle_gamma   90.00
#
_symmetry.space_group_name_H-M   'P 1'
#
loop_
_entity.id
_entity.type
_entity.pdbx_description
1 polymer ?
#
loop_
_entity_poly.entity_id
_entity_poly.type
_entity_poly.pdbx_seq_one_letter_code
_entity_poly.pdbx_strand_id
1 'polypeptide(L)'
;MYQHCHSPTNSKGNLIYLALMTERIPKFLSTHIDPSAPPFVFGEVFDVPRLNEVKDPESQVLDDLGYGWTVWETVQQHLEIPEPRQSPSLNLLKLVIKRLAITDVMWTRTSAWVKLISPSLFVSCITWVSRGSFENLDLSSTDYPSLQHQVSLPPDDHVLCFDFLYYISAHHTWEWELDYSPAWRFVGQHMRWTASMEKIADAHTRRAMNVPATETTPPASQIFGHGISINMRHDQCFAPLSVIARRVSEVQEELRTRKGIETTHVIMTSDERDPEWWSDVRALGWMWVNYAAEQTEEIYGKWHPVFIDAIIRSNGACVVGTRGSIMSTLASRRV
;
A
#
# COMPACT_ATOMS: atom_id res chain seq x y z
N MET A 1 -12.77 13.41 -7.05
CA MET A 1 -12.18 12.85 -5.82
C MET A 1 -11.08 11.91 -6.27
N TYR A 2 -9.83 12.37 -6.23
CA TYR A 2 -8.69 11.69 -6.85
C TYR A 2 -8.35 10.42 -6.08
N GLN A 3 -8.65 9.25 -6.65
CA GLN A 3 -8.13 7.97 -6.19
C GLN A 3 -6.67 7.90 -6.61
N HIS A 4 -5.78 8.37 -5.74
CA HIS A 4 -4.37 8.09 -5.93
C HIS A 4 -4.13 6.60 -5.69
N CYS A 5 -3.68 5.87 -6.71
CA CYS A 5 -3.25 4.47 -6.62
C CYS A 5 -2.00 4.34 -5.73
N HIS A 6 -2.17 4.50 -4.43
CA HIS A 6 -1.14 4.28 -3.43
C HIS A 6 -1.24 2.85 -2.92
N SER A 7 -0.20 2.04 -3.15
CA SER A 7 -0.16 0.68 -2.60
C SER A 7 -0.15 0.76 -1.07
N PRO A 8 -1.00 0.01 -0.35
CA PRO A 8 -0.90 -0.08 1.11
C PRO A 8 0.43 -0.71 1.56
N THR A 9 1.13 -1.45 0.70
CA THR A 9 2.28 -2.29 1.07
C THR A 9 3.48 -1.52 1.63
N ASN A 10 3.81 -0.33 1.12
CA ASN A 10 4.98 0.43 1.58
C ASN A 10 4.80 0.95 3.02
N SER A 11 3.65 1.57 3.30
CA SER A 11 3.29 2.06 4.63
C SER A 11 3.24 0.91 5.64
N LYS A 12 2.74 -0.26 5.23
CA LYS A 12 2.67 -1.46 6.08
C LYS A 12 4.05 -2.05 6.34
N GLY A 13 4.91 -2.13 5.32
CA GLY A 13 6.30 -2.57 5.48
C GLY A 13 7.11 -1.65 6.38
N ASN A 14 6.92 -0.33 6.26
CA ASN A 14 7.50 0.66 7.17
C ASN A 14 7.03 0.45 8.62
N LEU A 15 5.74 0.22 8.84
CA LEU A 15 5.20 -0.02 10.18
C LEU A 15 5.78 -1.29 10.82
N ILE A 16 5.81 -2.39 10.07
CA ILE A 16 6.38 -3.66 10.56
C ILE A 16 7.87 -3.48 10.85
N TYR A 17 8.62 -2.77 9.99
CA TYR A 17 10.04 -2.54 10.21
C TYR A 17 10.28 -1.75 11.50
N LEU A 18 9.48 -0.72 11.75
CA LEU A 18 9.55 0.04 13.00
C LEU A 18 9.18 -0.81 14.21
N ALA A 19 8.13 -1.60 14.09
CA ALA A 19 7.68 -2.50 15.13
C ALA A 19 8.76 -3.53 15.51
N LEU A 20 9.50 -4.06 14.52
CA LEU A 20 10.66 -4.93 14.75
C LEU A 20 11.79 -4.20 15.48
N MET A 21 12.06 -2.93 15.15
CA MET A 21 13.13 -2.15 15.80
C MET A 21 12.77 -1.72 17.22
N THR A 22 11.49 -1.53 17.51
CA THR A 22 11.01 -1.10 18.84
C THR A 22 10.47 -2.25 19.69
N GLU A 23 10.53 -3.49 19.19
CA GLU A 23 9.97 -4.69 19.84
C GLU A 23 8.47 -4.55 20.19
N ARG A 24 7.71 -3.88 19.32
CA ARG A 24 6.26 -3.61 19.50
C ARG A 24 5.42 -4.35 18.45
N ILE A 25 4.11 -4.39 18.68
CA ILE A 25 3.14 -4.99 17.78
C ILE A 25 2.57 -3.89 16.86
N PRO A 26 2.70 -4.00 15.53
CA PRO A 26 2.21 -2.99 14.60
C PRO A 26 0.68 -3.01 14.52
N LYS A 27 0.04 -1.84 14.63
CA LYS A 27 -1.40 -1.69 14.41
C LYS A 27 -1.72 -1.07 13.05
N PHE A 28 -2.46 -1.82 12.24
CA PHE A 28 -2.75 -1.44 10.87
C PHE A 28 -4.04 -0.63 10.75
N LEU A 29 -3.91 0.67 10.48
CA LEU A 29 -5.02 1.50 10.02
C LEU A 29 -4.97 1.65 8.49
N SER A 30 -6.13 1.60 7.83
CA SER A 30 -6.22 1.86 6.40
C SER A 30 -6.71 3.28 6.15
N THR A 31 -6.28 3.91 5.07
CA THR A 31 -6.48 5.36 4.84
C THR A 31 -6.65 5.73 3.37
N HIS A 32 -6.65 4.77 2.44
CA HIS A 32 -6.33 5.05 1.02
C HIS A 32 -7.25 4.47 -0.05
N ILE A 33 -8.24 3.64 0.30
CA ILE A 33 -9.37 3.33 -0.60
C ILE A 33 -10.55 4.23 -0.26
N ASP A 34 -11.57 4.22 -1.13
CA ASP A 34 -12.91 4.73 -0.86
C ASP A 34 -13.20 4.76 0.65
N PRO A 35 -13.46 5.94 1.24
CA PRO A 35 -13.73 6.07 2.66
C PRO A 35 -14.79 5.11 3.18
N SER A 36 -15.73 4.67 2.33
CA SER A 36 -16.77 3.72 2.70
C SER A 36 -16.30 2.25 2.78
N ALA A 37 -15.09 1.92 2.32
CA ALA A 37 -14.56 0.57 2.40
C ALA A 37 -14.15 0.24 3.84
N PRO A 38 -14.58 -0.89 4.40
CA PRO A 38 -14.07 -1.35 5.69
C PRO A 38 -12.55 -1.59 5.60
N PRO A 39 -11.79 -1.48 6.70
CA PRO A 39 -10.39 -1.86 6.68
C PRO A 39 -10.25 -3.37 6.45
N PHE A 40 -9.16 -3.78 5.82
CA PHE A 40 -8.86 -5.19 5.54
C PHE A 40 -8.02 -5.80 6.67
N VAL A 41 -8.18 -7.10 6.89
CA VAL A 41 -7.36 -7.86 7.84
C VAL A 41 -6.02 -8.17 7.18
N PHE A 42 -4.92 -7.71 7.77
CA PHE A 42 -3.61 -7.81 7.15
C PHE A 42 -3.19 -9.27 6.87
N GLY A 43 -3.52 -10.19 7.78
CA GLY A 43 -3.25 -11.62 7.66
C GLY A 43 -4.12 -12.36 6.61
N GLU A 44 -5.23 -11.77 6.14
CA GLU A 44 -5.98 -12.34 5.00
C GLU A 44 -5.20 -12.13 3.69
N VAL A 45 -4.40 -11.08 3.60
CA VAL A 45 -3.70 -10.66 2.39
C VAL A 45 -2.24 -11.12 2.35
N PHE A 46 -1.54 -10.96 3.47
CA PHE A 46 -0.13 -11.32 3.59
C PHE A 46 0.05 -12.52 4.53
N ASP A 47 0.89 -13.46 4.12
CA ASP A 47 1.27 -14.62 4.94
C ASP A 47 2.26 -14.17 6.02
N VAL A 48 1.71 -13.86 7.20
CA VAL A 48 2.47 -13.51 8.38
C VAL A 48 2.15 -14.49 9.49
N PRO A 49 3.07 -15.42 9.82
CA PRO A 49 2.83 -16.45 10.85
C PRO A 49 2.61 -15.92 12.27
N ARG A 50 2.66 -14.60 12.50
CA ARG A 50 2.83 -14.01 13.84
C ARG A 50 2.23 -12.63 14.07
N LEU A 51 1.56 -12.02 13.08
CA LEU A 51 0.85 -10.76 13.33
C LEU A 51 -0.61 -11.08 13.63
N ASN A 52 -0.85 -11.65 14.82
CA ASN A 52 -2.19 -11.78 15.35
C ASN A 52 -2.71 -10.37 15.67
N GLU A 53 -3.96 -10.11 15.29
CA GLU A 53 -4.65 -8.90 15.72
C GLU A 53 -4.71 -8.91 17.26
N VAL A 54 -4.26 -7.80 17.87
CA VAL A 54 -4.11 -7.68 19.35
C VAL A 54 -5.47 -7.74 20.06
N LYS A 55 -6.57 -7.66 19.33
CA LYS A 55 -7.93 -7.59 19.87
C LYS A 55 -8.88 -8.44 19.05
N ASP A 56 -9.80 -9.10 19.74
CA ASP A 56 -10.89 -9.88 19.15
C ASP A 56 -11.75 -8.96 18.25
N PRO A 57 -11.86 -9.24 16.93
CA PRO A 57 -12.67 -8.45 16.01
C PRO A 57 -14.17 -8.46 16.35
N GLU A 58 -14.66 -9.44 17.11
CA GLU A 58 -16.06 -9.50 17.55
C GLU A 58 -16.33 -8.69 18.84
N SER A 59 -15.27 -8.20 19.50
CA SER A 59 -15.40 -7.42 20.73
C SER A 59 -16.13 -6.10 20.49
N GLN A 60 -17.22 -5.92 21.24
CA GLN A 60 -18.01 -4.66 21.27
C GLN A 60 -17.44 -3.64 22.26
N VAL A 61 -16.43 -4.03 23.03
CA VAL A 61 -15.81 -3.14 24.02
C VAL A 61 -14.91 -2.16 23.29
N LEU A 62 -15.04 -0.87 23.59
CA LEU A 62 -14.09 0.13 23.14
C LEU A 62 -12.90 0.13 24.10
N ASP A 63 -11.71 -0.19 23.59
CA ASP A 63 -10.50 -0.08 24.39
C ASP A 63 -9.83 1.26 24.11
N ASP A 64 -9.40 1.91 25.18
CA ASP A 64 -8.50 3.05 25.12
C ASP A 64 -7.08 2.50 24.96
N LEU A 65 -6.48 2.73 23.80
CA LEU A 65 -5.06 2.42 23.59
C LEU A 65 -4.26 3.71 23.69
N GLY A 66 -3.30 3.69 24.61
CA GLY A 66 -2.26 4.70 24.69
C GLY A 66 -1.43 4.73 23.41
N TYR A 67 -1.41 5.90 22.75
CA TYR A 67 -0.54 6.28 21.62
C TYR A 67 -0.80 5.70 20.22
N GLY A 68 -1.25 6.58 19.34
CA GLY A 68 -0.74 6.74 17.99
C GLY A 68 0.20 7.95 17.90
N TRP A 69 1.21 7.86 17.04
CA TRP A 69 2.12 8.97 16.75
C TRP A 69 1.66 9.73 15.51
N THR A 70 1.56 11.06 15.60
CA THR A 70 1.26 11.93 14.45
C THR A 70 2.53 12.45 13.80
N VAL A 71 2.97 11.73 12.76
CA VAL A 71 4.07 12.17 11.89
C VAL A 71 3.57 13.24 10.94
N TRP A 72 2.32 13.14 10.50
CA TRP A 72 1.73 14.07 9.55
C TRP A 72 1.71 15.51 10.06
N GLU A 73 1.24 15.74 11.29
CA GLU A 73 1.22 17.07 11.91
C GLU A 73 2.62 17.69 11.98
N THR A 74 3.65 16.86 12.16
CA THR A 74 5.03 17.31 12.29
C THR A 74 5.62 17.75 10.94
N VAL A 75 5.20 17.12 9.85
CA VAL A 75 5.84 17.27 8.53
C VAL A 75 5.02 18.07 7.52
N GLN A 76 3.73 18.27 7.75
CA GLN A 76 2.87 19.05 6.84
C GLN A 76 3.32 20.52 6.76
N GLN A 77 3.30 21.08 5.55
CA GLN A 77 3.69 22.47 5.28
C GLN A 77 2.60 23.48 5.63
N HIS A 78 1.33 23.06 5.55
CA HIS A 78 0.18 23.87 5.91
C HIS A 78 0.02 23.86 7.44
N LEU A 79 0.83 24.69 8.10
CA LEU A 79 0.78 24.95 9.54
C LEU A 79 -0.59 25.49 10.02
N GLU A 80 -1.48 25.80 9.09
CA GLU A 80 -2.85 26.27 9.34
C GLU A 80 -3.81 25.15 9.77
N ILE A 81 -3.44 23.87 9.60
CA ILE A 81 -4.20 22.71 10.13
C ILE A 81 -3.22 21.78 10.86
N PRO A 82 -2.76 22.15 12.07
CA PRO A 82 -1.90 21.32 12.89
C PRO A 82 -2.75 20.25 13.58
N GLU A 83 -3.27 19.31 12.80
CA GLU A 83 -4.04 18.18 13.32
C GLU A 83 -3.46 16.86 12.83
N PRO A 84 -3.56 15.79 13.64
CA PRO A 84 -3.25 14.44 13.20
C PRO A 84 -3.98 14.10 11.90
N ARG A 85 -3.33 13.30 11.03
CA ARG A 85 -4.00 12.84 9.82
C ARG A 85 -5.17 11.97 10.20
N GLN A 86 -6.38 12.50 10.07
CA GLN A 86 -7.57 11.71 10.32
C GLN A 86 -7.67 10.59 9.28
N SER A 87 -7.90 9.37 9.77
CA SER A 87 -8.31 8.27 8.92
C SER A 87 -9.85 8.21 8.91
N PRO A 88 -10.49 8.18 7.73
CA PRO A 88 -11.93 7.90 7.65
C PRO A 88 -12.31 6.59 8.34
N SER A 89 -11.38 5.62 8.39
CA SER A 89 -11.59 4.35 9.07
C SER A 89 -11.86 4.51 10.56
N LEU A 90 -11.34 5.54 11.23
CA LEU A 90 -11.62 5.78 12.66
C LEU A 90 -13.11 6.09 12.90
N ASN A 91 -13.77 6.79 11.97
CA ASN A 91 -15.20 7.10 12.05
C ASN A 91 -16.08 5.94 11.56
N LEU A 92 -15.65 5.18 10.55
CA LEU A 92 -16.39 3.99 10.07
C LEU A 92 -16.46 2.86 11.09
N LEU A 93 -15.50 2.78 12.01
CA LEU A 93 -15.50 1.81 13.11
C LEU A 93 -16.64 2.03 14.13
N LYS A 94 -17.47 3.07 13.98
CA LYS A 94 -18.73 3.27 14.74
C LYS A 94 -20.00 2.84 13.99
N LEU A 95 -19.94 2.51 12.70
CA LEU A 95 -21.13 2.22 11.87
C LEU A 95 -21.04 0.92 11.08
N VAL A 96 -19.85 0.36 10.86
CA VAL A 96 -19.69 -0.92 10.18
C VAL A 96 -19.32 -2.00 11.21
N ILE A 97 -20.38 -2.57 11.75
CA ILE A 97 -20.42 -3.83 12.49
C ILE A 97 -19.53 -4.88 11.79
N LYS A 98 -18.64 -5.53 12.58
CA LYS A 98 -18.13 -6.92 12.50
C LYS A 98 -16.66 -7.27 12.21
N ARG A 99 -15.73 -6.40 11.79
CA ARG A 99 -14.40 -6.94 11.38
C ARG A 99 -13.10 -6.27 11.79
N LEU A 100 -13.09 -5.16 12.52
CA LEU A 100 -11.85 -4.72 13.17
C LEU A 100 -12.18 -4.01 14.47
N ALA A 101 -11.47 -4.40 15.52
CA ALA A 101 -11.80 -4.04 16.86
C ALA A 101 -11.56 -2.53 17.11
N ILE A 102 -12.58 -1.88 17.67
CA ILE A 102 -12.64 -0.43 17.87
C ILE A 102 -11.57 -0.03 18.88
N THR A 103 -10.85 1.04 18.58
CA THR A 103 -9.88 1.63 19.50
C THR A 103 -10.01 3.14 19.45
N ASP A 104 -10.18 3.74 20.61
CA ASP A 104 -10.12 5.18 20.74
C ASP A 104 -8.64 5.58 20.76
N VAL A 105 -8.15 6.10 19.63
CA VAL A 105 -6.72 6.39 19.44
C VAL A 105 -6.44 7.82 19.84
N MET A 106 -5.42 7.96 20.67
CA MET A 106 -4.84 9.22 21.11
C MET A 106 -3.65 9.60 20.24
N TRP A 107 -3.43 10.89 19.95
CA TRP A 107 -2.31 11.30 19.12
C TRP A 107 -1.27 12.10 19.90
N THR A 108 -0.01 11.71 19.74
CA THR A 108 1.15 12.47 20.24
C THR A 108 1.99 12.94 19.08
N ARG A 109 2.29 14.23 19.08
CA ARG A 109 3.12 14.86 18.06
C ARG A 109 4.54 14.32 18.11
N THR A 110 5.05 13.90 16.94
CA THR A 110 6.47 13.54 16.84
C THR A 110 7.36 14.78 16.91
N SER A 111 8.57 14.64 17.42
CA SER A 111 9.50 15.78 17.49
C SER A 111 9.97 16.24 16.10
N ALA A 112 10.30 17.52 15.97
CA ALA A 112 10.68 18.13 14.69
C ALA A 112 11.92 17.50 14.02
N TRP A 113 12.77 16.77 14.75
CA TRP A 113 13.95 16.09 14.18
C TRP A 113 13.58 14.95 13.22
N VAL A 114 12.33 14.46 13.21
CA VAL A 114 11.85 13.48 12.21
C VAL A 114 11.62 14.09 10.82
N LYS A 115 11.76 15.42 10.68
CA LYS A 115 11.59 16.11 9.41
C LYS A 115 12.93 16.17 8.67
N LEU A 116 13.05 15.44 7.55
CA LEU A 116 14.10 15.71 6.57
C LEU A 116 13.59 16.74 5.56
N ILE A 117 14.40 17.79 5.36
CA ILE A 117 14.13 18.83 4.37
C ILE A 117 14.86 18.42 3.10
N SER A 118 14.13 17.89 2.12
CA SER A 118 14.64 17.70 0.76
C SER A 118 14.27 18.91 -0.12
N PRO A 119 15.13 19.37 -1.05
CA PRO A 119 14.88 20.56 -1.87
C PRO A 119 13.65 20.47 -2.79
N SER A 120 13.13 19.27 -3.08
CA SER A 120 12.09 19.04 -4.09
C SER A 120 10.78 18.48 -3.57
N LEU A 121 10.73 17.91 -2.36
CA LEU A 121 9.51 17.48 -1.65
C LEU A 121 9.84 17.35 -0.16
N PHE A 122 9.00 17.86 0.73
CA PHE A 122 9.16 17.67 2.17
C PHE A 122 8.65 16.27 2.53
N VAL A 123 9.57 15.39 2.90
CA VAL A 123 9.32 13.96 3.11
C VAL A 123 9.82 13.61 4.50
N SER A 124 8.97 13.00 5.32
CA SER A 124 9.30 12.59 6.68
C SER A 124 10.41 11.56 6.68
N CYS A 125 11.36 11.68 7.59
CA CYS A 125 12.39 10.67 7.74
C CYS A 125 12.47 10.18 9.17
N ILE A 126 12.61 8.87 9.27
CA ILE A 126 13.02 8.23 10.48
C ILE A 126 14.54 8.24 10.47
N THR A 127 15.11 9.41 10.76
CA THR A 127 16.48 9.44 11.27
C THR A 127 16.42 8.91 12.70
N TRP A 128 16.41 7.58 12.82
CA TRP A 128 16.62 6.79 14.05
C TRP A 128 15.52 6.90 15.13
N VAL A 129 14.51 6.04 15.00
CA VAL A 129 13.60 5.61 16.08
C VAL A 129 14.18 4.41 16.87
N SER A 130 15.30 3.84 16.44
CA SER A 130 15.78 2.53 16.91
C SER A 130 16.69 2.52 18.14
N ARG A 131 16.78 3.60 18.93
CA ARG A 131 17.54 3.57 20.20
C ARG A 131 16.97 4.53 21.24
N GLY A 132 16.02 4.06 22.05
CA GLY A 132 15.72 4.60 23.39
C GLY A 132 15.23 6.06 23.48
N SER A 133 14.96 6.74 22.37
CA SER A 133 14.66 8.18 22.36
C SER A 133 13.19 8.54 22.62
N PHE A 134 12.30 7.55 22.75
CA PHE A 134 10.93 7.82 23.22
C PHE A 134 10.83 7.92 24.74
N GLU A 135 11.78 7.38 25.50
CA GLU A 135 11.80 7.48 26.97
C GLU A 135 12.18 8.88 27.48
N ASN A 136 12.85 9.70 26.64
CA ASN A 136 13.36 11.03 26.99
C ASN A 136 12.64 12.17 26.25
N LEU A 137 11.58 11.88 25.50
CA LEU A 137 10.68 12.95 25.08
C LEU A 137 9.93 13.41 26.32
N ASP A 138 9.81 14.72 26.51
CA ASP A 138 8.95 15.29 27.54
C ASP A 138 7.50 15.01 27.13
N LEU A 139 7.02 13.80 27.44
CA LEU A 139 5.69 13.27 27.07
C LEU A 139 4.56 13.94 27.87
N SER A 140 4.82 15.10 28.47
CA SER A 140 3.93 15.78 29.42
C SER A 140 2.69 16.40 28.78
N SER A 141 2.55 16.40 27.46
CA SER A 141 1.26 16.68 26.79
C SER A 141 0.95 15.65 25.70
N THR A 142 -0.01 14.77 25.96
CA THR A 142 -0.83 14.22 24.87
C THR A 142 -1.71 15.36 24.37
N ASP A 143 -1.35 15.96 23.23
CA ASP A 143 -2.01 17.15 22.70
C ASP A 143 -3.46 16.87 22.23
N TYR A 144 -3.81 15.59 21.98
CA TYR A 144 -5.12 15.20 21.50
C TYR A 144 -5.72 14.05 22.34
N PRO A 145 -6.73 14.33 23.20
CA PRO A 145 -7.44 13.30 23.94
C PRO A 145 -8.19 12.36 22.99
N SER A 146 -8.51 11.18 23.51
CA SER A 146 -9.32 10.20 22.77
C SER A 146 -10.69 10.80 22.38
N LEU A 147 -11.22 10.46 21.21
CA LEU A 147 -12.40 11.15 20.67
C LEU A 147 -13.67 10.82 21.46
N GLN A 148 -13.82 9.57 21.91
CA GLN A 148 -15.06 9.09 22.55
C GLN A 148 -15.02 9.23 24.06
N HIS A 149 -13.96 8.72 24.68
CA HIS A 149 -13.82 8.70 26.13
C HIS A 149 -13.17 9.98 26.67
N GLN A 150 -12.57 10.82 25.83
CA GLN A 150 -11.88 12.05 26.23
C GLN A 150 -10.79 11.80 27.28
N VAL A 151 -10.18 10.61 27.24
CA VAL A 151 -9.12 10.22 28.16
C VAL A 151 -7.75 10.58 27.60
N SER A 152 -6.78 10.74 28.50
CA SER A 152 -5.36 10.91 28.18
C SER A 152 -4.50 9.86 28.84
N LEU A 153 -3.94 8.97 28.01
CA LEU A 153 -3.13 7.84 28.42
C LEU A 153 -1.69 7.98 27.89
N PRO A 154 -0.68 7.55 28.68
CA PRO A 154 0.70 7.46 28.22
C PRO A 154 0.85 6.43 27.07
N PRO A 155 2.00 6.40 26.37
CA PRO A 155 2.22 5.45 25.29
C PRO A 155 2.10 4.00 25.75
N ASP A 156 1.45 3.18 24.94
CA ASP A 156 1.47 1.74 25.13
C ASP A 156 2.87 1.19 24.80
N ASP A 157 3.43 0.42 25.72
CA ASP A 157 4.76 -0.18 25.58
C ASP A 157 4.77 -1.37 24.61
N HIS A 158 3.60 -1.92 24.29
CA HIS A 158 3.43 -3.14 23.49
C HIS A 158 2.92 -2.87 22.08
N VAL A 159 2.19 -1.77 21.82
CA VAL A 159 1.58 -1.46 20.52
C VAL A 159 2.27 -0.27 19.84
N LEU A 160 2.40 -0.33 18.51
CA LEU A 160 2.93 0.75 17.69
C LEU A 160 1.92 1.18 16.64
N CYS A 161 1.52 2.45 16.67
CA CYS A 161 0.55 3.05 15.76
C CYS A 161 1.04 4.42 15.26
N PHE A 162 0.83 4.71 13.99
CA PHE A 162 1.16 5.98 13.35
C PHE A 162 0.04 6.40 12.41
N ASP A 163 -0.19 7.70 12.29
CA ASP A 163 -1.22 8.26 11.41
C ASP A 163 -0.82 8.23 9.93
N PHE A 164 0.49 8.34 9.65
CA PHE A 164 1.00 8.43 8.30
C PHE A 164 2.45 7.94 8.18
N LEU A 165 2.66 6.91 7.34
CA LEU A 165 3.98 6.29 7.12
C LEU A 165 4.39 6.21 5.65
N TYR A 166 3.63 6.82 4.75
CA TYR A 166 3.79 6.61 3.31
C TYR A 166 5.10 7.19 2.75
N TYR A 167 5.49 8.37 3.25
CA TYR A 167 6.70 9.08 2.84
C TYR A 167 7.91 8.77 3.72
N ILE A 168 7.85 7.74 4.56
CA ILE A 168 8.93 7.49 5.50
C ILE A 168 10.13 6.84 4.84
N SER A 169 11.30 7.36 5.21
CA SER A 169 12.61 6.86 4.82
C SER A 169 13.62 6.95 5.97
N ALA A 170 14.65 6.10 5.96
CA ALA A 170 15.73 6.15 6.93
C ALA A 170 16.74 7.27 6.60
N HIS A 171 17.10 7.41 5.33
CA HIS A 171 18.08 8.40 4.90
C HIS A 171 17.66 9.23 3.68
N HIS A 172 17.03 8.61 2.68
CA HIS A 172 16.63 9.29 1.44
C HIS A 172 15.14 9.11 1.13
N THR A 173 14.50 10.19 0.68
CA THR A 173 13.11 10.15 0.21
C THR A 173 12.91 9.09 -0.85
N TRP A 174 11.74 8.43 -0.87
CA TRP A 174 11.43 7.35 -1.82
C TRP A 174 12.39 6.16 -1.71
N GLU A 175 12.89 5.90 -0.50
CA GLU A 175 13.91 4.87 -0.27
C GLU A 175 13.51 3.49 -0.78
N TRP A 176 12.21 3.15 -0.79
CA TRP A 176 11.69 1.89 -1.33
C TRP A 176 12.06 1.64 -2.81
N GLU A 177 12.41 2.68 -3.57
CA GLU A 177 12.94 2.55 -4.93
C GLU A 177 14.42 2.15 -4.95
N LEU A 178 15.12 2.17 -3.80
CA LEU A 178 16.57 2.03 -3.66
C LEU A 178 16.95 0.75 -2.89
N ASP A 179 18.06 0.11 -3.28
CA ASP A 179 18.44 -1.23 -2.80
C ASP A 179 18.80 -1.27 -1.30
N TYR A 180 19.16 -0.13 -0.74
CA TYR A 180 19.52 0.02 0.68
C TYR A 180 18.31 0.34 1.57
N SER A 181 17.08 0.37 1.04
CA SER A 181 15.88 0.55 1.87
C SER A 181 15.82 -0.50 2.96
N PRO A 182 15.87 -0.10 4.25
CA PRO A 182 15.84 -1.06 5.32
C PRO A 182 14.45 -1.71 5.44
N ALA A 183 13.38 -0.94 5.22
CA ALA A 183 12.02 -1.48 5.22
C ALA A 183 11.83 -2.54 4.11
N TRP A 184 12.34 -2.30 2.91
CA TRP A 184 12.33 -3.32 1.85
C TRP A 184 13.18 -4.53 2.22
N ARG A 185 14.43 -4.31 2.62
CA ARG A 185 15.42 -5.35 2.89
C ARG A 185 15.07 -6.23 4.09
N PHE A 186 14.51 -5.69 5.16
CA PHE A 186 14.24 -6.46 6.37
C PHE A 186 12.79 -6.93 6.48
N VAL A 187 11.87 -6.33 5.71
CA VAL A 187 10.44 -6.67 5.78
C VAL A 187 9.87 -6.94 4.40
N GLY A 188 9.94 -5.98 3.47
CA GLY A 188 9.25 -6.03 2.18
C GLY A 188 9.52 -7.30 1.37
N GLN A 189 10.79 -7.75 1.32
CA GLN A 189 11.17 -8.99 0.63
C GLN A 189 10.59 -10.28 1.27
N HIS A 190 10.14 -10.20 2.52
CA HIS A 190 9.55 -11.31 3.27
C HIS A 190 8.02 -11.26 3.31
N MET A 191 7.40 -10.16 2.85
CA MET A 191 5.94 -10.06 2.76
C MET A 191 5.43 -10.96 1.63
N ARG A 192 5.06 -12.21 1.93
CA ARG A 192 4.47 -13.13 0.95
C ARG A 192 2.96 -12.92 0.89
N TRP A 193 2.37 -13.12 -0.29
CA TRP A 193 0.92 -13.14 -0.44
C TRP A 193 0.38 -14.45 0.17
N THR A 194 -0.84 -14.44 0.69
CA THR A 194 -1.47 -15.69 1.14
C THR A 194 -1.80 -16.57 -0.07
N ALA A 195 -1.71 -17.90 0.10
CA ALA A 195 -2.07 -18.85 -0.96
C ALA A 195 -3.53 -18.67 -1.44
N SER A 196 -4.43 -18.22 -0.56
CA SER A 196 -5.82 -17.88 -0.90
C SER A 196 -5.86 -16.72 -1.90
N MET A 197 -5.15 -15.63 -1.60
CA MET A 197 -5.11 -14.46 -2.48
C MET A 197 -4.41 -14.75 -3.80
N GLU A 198 -3.33 -15.54 -3.79
CA GLU A 198 -2.67 -15.99 -5.02
C GLU A 198 -3.61 -16.81 -5.89
N LYS A 199 -4.40 -17.72 -5.31
CA LYS A 199 -5.39 -18.52 -6.04
C LYS A 199 -6.50 -17.67 -6.65
N ILE A 200 -6.97 -16.65 -5.93
CA ILE A 200 -7.97 -15.71 -6.45
C ILE A 200 -7.38 -14.95 -7.65
N ALA A 201 -6.19 -14.38 -7.50
CA ALA A 201 -5.53 -13.62 -8.55
C ALA A 201 -5.21 -14.49 -9.79
N ASP A 202 -4.76 -15.72 -9.59
CA ASP A 202 -4.55 -16.69 -10.66
C ASP A 202 -5.85 -16.97 -11.44
N ALA A 203 -6.96 -17.18 -10.73
CA ALA A 203 -8.24 -17.44 -11.36
C ALA A 203 -8.72 -16.26 -12.22
N HIS A 204 -8.54 -15.01 -11.75
CA HIS A 204 -8.82 -13.81 -12.53
C HIS A 204 -7.91 -13.70 -13.76
N THR A 205 -6.60 -13.92 -13.58
CA THR A 205 -5.60 -13.88 -14.65
C THR A 205 -5.94 -14.86 -15.77
N ARG A 206 -6.33 -16.09 -15.42
CA ARG A 206 -6.70 -17.12 -16.39
C ARG A 206 -7.96 -16.76 -17.17
N ARG A 207 -8.98 -16.22 -16.50
CA ARG A 207 -10.20 -15.76 -17.17
C ARG A 207 -9.91 -14.63 -18.14
N ALA A 208 -9.07 -13.67 -17.74
CA ALA A 208 -8.62 -12.59 -18.63
C ALA A 208 -7.87 -13.13 -19.87
N MET A 209 -7.11 -14.21 -19.72
CA MET A 209 -6.38 -14.87 -20.82
C MET A 209 -7.18 -15.94 -21.56
N ASN A 210 -8.45 -16.18 -21.21
CA ASN A 210 -9.26 -17.30 -21.73
C ASN A 210 -8.59 -18.69 -21.56
N VAL A 211 -7.83 -18.89 -20.47
CA VAL A 211 -7.18 -20.16 -20.15
C VAL A 211 -8.12 -21.05 -19.31
N PRO A 212 -8.49 -22.26 -19.77
CA PRO A 212 -9.41 -23.15 -19.05
C PRO A 212 -8.85 -23.57 -17.70
N ALA A 213 -9.65 -23.61 -16.63
CA ALA A 213 -9.21 -23.81 -15.23
C ALA A 213 -8.30 -25.03 -14.92
N THR A 214 -8.25 -26.02 -15.81
CA THR A 214 -7.45 -27.24 -15.67
C THR A 214 -5.99 -27.11 -16.13
N GLU A 215 -5.67 -26.07 -16.90
CA GLU A 215 -4.32 -25.86 -17.46
C GLU A 215 -3.40 -25.12 -16.49
N THR A 216 -2.10 -25.01 -16.77
CA THR A 216 -1.21 -24.13 -16.01
C THR A 216 -1.30 -22.71 -16.55
N THR A 217 -1.39 -21.72 -15.67
CA THR A 217 -1.37 -20.30 -16.08
C THR A 217 -0.06 -19.99 -16.80
N PRO A 218 -0.09 -19.57 -18.08
CA PRO A 218 1.11 -19.23 -18.82
C PRO A 218 1.88 -18.12 -18.10
N PRO A 219 3.22 -18.13 -18.15
CA PRO A 219 4.02 -16.98 -17.70
C PRO A 219 3.67 -15.78 -18.58
N ALA A 220 2.83 -14.89 -18.07
CA ALA A 220 2.47 -13.67 -18.74
C ALA A 220 3.59 -12.62 -18.57
N SER A 221 3.83 -11.82 -19.61
CA SER A 221 4.58 -10.57 -19.50
C SER A 221 3.64 -9.53 -18.95
N GLN A 222 3.59 -9.43 -17.62
CA GLN A 222 2.57 -8.63 -16.95
C GLN A 222 3.03 -7.20 -16.84
N ILE A 223 2.49 -6.34 -17.69
CA ILE A 223 3.04 -5.01 -17.88
C ILE A 223 1.93 -3.96 -17.92
N PHE A 224 1.94 -3.22 -16.81
CA PHE A 224 1.69 -1.79 -16.62
C PHE A 224 0.56 -1.51 -15.65
N GLY A 225 0.81 -0.51 -14.81
CA GLY A 225 -0.06 0.14 -13.86
C GLY A 225 -0.10 1.62 -14.19
N HIS A 226 -1.22 2.10 -14.72
CA HIS A 226 -1.57 3.51 -14.79
C HIS A 226 -1.62 4.08 -13.36
N GLY A 227 -1.27 5.36 -13.21
CA GLY A 227 -1.31 6.03 -11.92
C GLY A 227 -0.96 7.50 -12.09
N ILE A 228 -1.91 8.36 -11.72
CA ILE A 228 -1.80 9.82 -11.80
C ILE A 228 -0.63 10.34 -10.93
N SER A 229 0.27 11.12 -11.52
CA SER A 229 1.23 11.96 -10.79
C SER A 229 0.54 13.25 -10.32
N ILE A 230 0.68 13.56 -9.03
CA ILE A 230 -0.03 14.64 -8.31
C ILE A 230 0.31 16.08 -8.73
N ASN A 231 1.20 16.31 -9.71
CA ASN A 231 1.66 17.66 -10.05
C ASN A 231 1.97 17.87 -11.55
N MET A 232 1.39 17.05 -12.44
CA MET A 232 1.58 17.21 -13.89
C MET A 232 0.23 17.36 -14.58
N ARG A 233 0.19 18.09 -15.71
CA ARG A 233 -1.01 18.12 -16.56
C ARG A 233 -1.29 16.68 -17.04
N HIS A 234 -2.56 16.30 -17.15
CA HIS A 234 -2.97 14.93 -17.46
C HIS A 234 -2.31 14.39 -18.75
N ASP A 235 -2.10 15.26 -19.75
CA ASP A 235 -1.41 14.98 -21.01
C ASP A 235 0.10 14.69 -20.87
N GLN A 236 0.71 15.07 -19.75
CA GLN A 236 2.12 14.83 -19.44
C GLN A 236 2.34 13.71 -18.42
N CYS A 237 1.28 13.26 -17.74
CA CYS A 237 1.34 12.15 -16.79
C CYS A 237 1.51 10.80 -17.48
N PHE A 238 0.98 10.66 -18.70
CA PHE A 238 0.80 9.36 -19.33
C PHE A 238 1.66 9.21 -20.58
N ALA A 239 2.43 8.11 -20.60
CA ALA A 239 3.06 7.68 -21.84
C ALA A 239 1.96 7.21 -22.81
N PRO A 240 2.00 7.61 -24.10
CA PRO A 240 1.05 7.09 -25.08
C PRO A 240 1.22 5.57 -25.22
N LEU A 241 0.14 4.87 -25.58
CA LEU A 241 0.15 3.40 -25.75
C LEU A 241 1.25 2.92 -26.70
N SER A 242 1.62 3.71 -27.71
CA SER A 242 2.74 3.41 -28.61
C SER A 242 4.09 3.33 -27.91
N VAL A 243 4.34 4.19 -26.91
CA VAL A 243 5.57 4.16 -26.11
C VAL A 243 5.56 2.95 -25.18
N ILE A 244 4.41 2.64 -24.57
CA ILE A 244 4.24 1.45 -23.74
C ILE A 244 4.47 0.19 -24.58
N ALA A 245 3.90 0.12 -25.77
CA ALA A 245 4.04 -1.03 -26.67
C ALA A 245 5.49 -1.26 -27.08
N ARG A 246 6.23 -0.19 -27.39
CA ARG A 246 7.67 -0.28 -27.65
C ARG A 246 8.42 -0.87 -26.44
N ARG A 247 8.14 -0.39 -25.22
CA ARG A 247 8.79 -0.90 -24.00
C ARG A 247 8.43 -2.35 -23.71
N VAL A 248 7.19 -2.77 -23.97
CA VAL A 248 6.77 -4.16 -23.86
C VAL A 248 7.60 -5.04 -24.80
N SER A 249 7.74 -4.65 -26.07
CA SER A 249 8.53 -5.41 -27.05
C SER A 249 10.02 -5.50 -26.67
N GLU A 250 10.61 -4.40 -26.18
CA GLU A 250 12.00 -4.39 -25.71
C GLU A 250 12.22 -5.37 -24.55
N VAL A 251 11.30 -5.41 -23.58
CA VAL A 251 11.39 -6.29 -22.42
C VAL A 251 11.11 -7.75 -22.79
N GLN A 252 10.16 -8.02 -23.69
CA GLN A 252 9.92 -9.36 -24.22
C GLN A 252 11.17 -9.92 -24.92
N GLU A 253 11.86 -9.09 -25.70
CA GLU A 253 13.10 -9.47 -26.36
C GLU A 253 14.24 -9.68 -25.36
N GLU A 254 14.33 -8.85 -24.31
CA GLU A 254 15.30 -9.06 -23.23
C GLU A 254 15.04 -10.38 -22.48
N LEU A 255 13.79 -10.69 -22.16
CA LEU A 255 13.40 -11.97 -21.53
C LEU A 255 13.78 -13.16 -22.42
N ARG A 256 13.48 -13.07 -23.72
CA ARG A 256 13.79 -14.12 -24.69
C ARG A 256 15.30 -14.34 -24.80
N THR A 257 16.07 -13.28 -24.91
CA THR A 257 17.53 -13.36 -25.13
C THR A 257 18.32 -13.73 -23.87
N ARG A 258 17.94 -13.19 -22.69
CA ARG A 258 18.68 -13.40 -21.44
C ARG A 258 18.18 -14.59 -20.62
N LYS A 259 16.87 -14.82 -20.59
CA LYS A 259 16.26 -15.86 -19.75
C LYS A 259 15.73 -17.05 -20.58
N GLY A 260 15.70 -16.95 -21.92
CA GLY A 260 15.13 -17.99 -22.77
C GLY A 260 13.61 -18.14 -22.61
N ILE A 261 12.95 -17.13 -22.04
CA ILE A 261 11.51 -17.15 -21.77
C ILE A 261 10.81 -16.40 -22.90
N GLU A 262 9.92 -17.09 -23.62
CA GLU A 262 9.07 -16.48 -24.63
C GLU A 262 7.68 -16.18 -24.03
N THR A 263 7.29 -14.91 -24.06
CA THR A 263 6.02 -14.44 -23.49
C THR A 263 5.20 -13.75 -24.56
N THR A 264 4.03 -14.31 -24.87
CA THR A 264 3.10 -13.75 -25.85
C THR A 264 1.94 -12.99 -25.19
N HIS A 265 1.65 -13.30 -23.93
CA HIS A 265 0.52 -12.73 -23.19
C HIS A 265 0.94 -11.46 -22.46
N VAL A 266 0.15 -10.39 -22.63
CA VAL A 266 0.32 -9.11 -21.93
C VAL A 266 -0.95 -8.78 -21.16
N ILE A 267 -0.80 -8.52 -19.86
CA ILE A 267 -1.89 -8.09 -18.97
C ILE A 267 -1.65 -6.64 -18.56
N MET A 268 -2.63 -5.79 -18.89
CA MET A 268 -2.70 -4.37 -18.56
C MET A 268 -3.52 -4.15 -17.29
N THR A 269 -2.97 -3.42 -16.32
CA THR A 269 -3.68 -2.96 -15.13
C THR A 269 -3.70 -1.43 -15.10
N SER A 270 -4.84 -0.81 -14.83
CA SER A 270 -4.97 0.64 -14.95
C SER A 270 -6.20 1.14 -14.21
N ASP A 271 -6.07 2.33 -13.60
CA ASP A 271 -7.19 3.12 -13.06
C ASP A 271 -7.88 3.99 -14.13
N GLU A 272 -7.46 3.89 -15.40
CA GLU A 272 -8.10 4.55 -16.55
C GLU A 272 -9.55 4.07 -16.72
N ARG A 273 -10.44 5.03 -17.01
CA ARG A 273 -11.88 4.80 -17.20
C ARG A 273 -12.34 5.05 -18.62
N ASP A 274 -11.50 5.62 -19.48
CA ASP A 274 -11.81 5.90 -20.87
C ASP A 274 -12.01 4.59 -21.67
N PRO A 275 -13.23 4.31 -22.16
CA PRO A 275 -13.49 3.11 -22.96
C PRO A 275 -12.75 3.10 -24.30
N GLU A 276 -12.42 4.27 -24.88
CA GLU A 276 -11.66 4.36 -26.13
C GLU A 276 -10.22 3.90 -25.90
N TRP A 277 -9.60 4.34 -24.81
CA TRP A 277 -8.27 3.87 -24.41
C TRP A 277 -8.21 2.35 -24.19
N TRP A 278 -9.23 1.77 -23.54
CA TRP A 278 -9.31 0.31 -23.38
C TRP A 278 -9.57 -0.44 -24.69
N SER A 279 -10.25 0.19 -25.66
CA SER A 279 -10.38 -0.34 -27.02
C SER A 279 -9.03 -0.39 -27.72
N ASP A 280 -8.20 0.65 -27.57
CA ASP A 280 -6.85 0.68 -28.13
C ASP A 280 -5.92 -0.37 -27.47
N VAL A 281 -6.02 -0.55 -26.16
CA VAL A 281 -5.33 -1.64 -25.43
C VAL A 281 -5.73 -3.00 -26.00
N ARG A 282 -7.01 -3.23 -26.26
CA ARG A 282 -7.50 -4.46 -26.89
C ARG A 282 -6.98 -4.62 -28.31
N ALA A 283 -6.89 -3.54 -29.08
CA ALA A 283 -6.37 -3.56 -30.46
C ALA A 283 -4.90 -3.97 -30.52
N LEU A 284 -4.13 -3.73 -29.45
CA LEU A 284 -2.76 -4.23 -29.28
C LEU A 284 -2.68 -5.71 -28.89
N GLY A 285 -3.82 -6.39 -28.70
CA GLY A 285 -3.90 -7.78 -28.26
C GLY A 285 -3.65 -7.96 -26.76
N TRP A 286 -3.68 -6.88 -25.98
CA TRP A 286 -3.46 -6.94 -24.54
C TRP A 286 -4.78 -7.21 -23.80
N MET A 287 -4.66 -7.88 -22.66
CA MET A 287 -5.78 -8.33 -21.85
C MET A 287 -5.82 -7.56 -20.53
N TRP A 288 -6.96 -7.55 -19.86
CA TRP A 288 -7.11 -6.99 -18.53
C TRP A 288 -8.15 -7.78 -17.75
N VAL A 289 -8.10 -7.69 -16.43
CA VAL A 289 -9.12 -8.27 -15.56
C VAL A 289 -10.33 -7.34 -15.55
N ASN A 290 -11.50 -7.86 -15.91
CA ASN A 290 -12.73 -7.07 -15.90
C ASN A 290 -13.46 -7.27 -14.56
N TYR A 291 -13.01 -6.55 -13.53
CA TYR A 291 -13.57 -6.66 -12.19
C TYR A 291 -15.08 -6.41 -12.10
N ALA A 292 -15.62 -5.54 -12.96
CA ALA A 292 -17.05 -5.26 -13.02
C ALA A 292 -17.84 -6.44 -13.61
N ALA A 293 -17.38 -7.02 -14.72
CA ALA A 293 -18.03 -8.21 -15.29
C ALA A 293 -17.93 -9.43 -14.35
N GLU A 294 -16.87 -9.49 -13.55
CA GLU A 294 -16.63 -10.56 -12.59
C GLU A 294 -17.23 -10.29 -11.19
N GLN A 295 -17.88 -9.14 -10.98
CA GLN A 295 -18.49 -8.74 -9.70
C GLN A 295 -17.53 -8.87 -8.51
N THR A 296 -16.26 -8.50 -8.72
CA THR A 296 -15.18 -8.79 -7.75
C THR A 296 -15.36 -8.01 -6.45
N GLU A 297 -15.82 -6.76 -6.54
CA GLU A 297 -16.07 -5.94 -5.36
C GLU A 297 -17.26 -6.45 -4.55
N GLU A 298 -18.30 -6.96 -5.22
CA GLU A 298 -19.49 -7.50 -4.58
C GLU A 298 -19.21 -8.83 -3.88
N ILE A 299 -18.37 -9.68 -4.50
CA ILE A 299 -18.05 -11.02 -3.97
C ILE A 299 -17.02 -10.94 -2.85
N TYR A 300 -15.95 -10.15 -3.03
CA TYR A 300 -14.80 -10.16 -2.12
C TYR A 300 -14.62 -8.86 -1.34
N GLY A 301 -15.20 -7.76 -1.80
CA GLY A 301 -15.09 -6.43 -1.18
C GLY A 301 -14.14 -5.49 -1.91
N LYS A 302 -14.29 -4.20 -1.64
CA LYS A 302 -13.65 -3.07 -2.37
C LYS A 302 -12.11 -3.10 -2.42
N TRP A 303 -11.45 -3.79 -1.48
CA TRP A 303 -9.99 -3.90 -1.46
C TRP A 303 -9.44 -4.93 -2.45
N HIS A 304 -10.23 -5.94 -2.82
CA HIS A 304 -9.73 -7.08 -3.58
C HIS A 304 -9.22 -6.73 -4.97
N PRO A 305 -9.86 -5.86 -5.77
CA PRO A 305 -9.30 -5.46 -7.06
C PRO A 305 -7.86 -4.93 -6.96
N VAL A 306 -7.58 -4.12 -5.93
CA VAL A 306 -6.23 -3.56 -5.71
C VAL A 306 -5.21 -4.64 -5.34
N PHE A 307 -5.60 -5.61 -4.50
CA PHE A 307 -4.72 -6.71 -4.13
C PHE A 307 -4.49 -7.69 -5.28
N ILE A 308 -5.54 -8.03 -6.03
CA ILE A 308 -5.45 -8.90 -7.21
C ILE A 308 -4.47 -8.27 -8.20
N ASP A 309 -4.63 -6.99 -8.52
CA ASP A 309 -3.71 -6.23 -9.36
C ASP A 309 -2.26 -6.27 -8.86
N ALA A 310 -2.05 -6.12 -7.54
CA ALA A 310 -0.72 -6.16 -6.94
C ALA A 310 -0.07 -7.55 -7.10
N ILE A 311 -0.86 -8.62 -6.92
CA ILE A 311 -0.41 -10.01 -7.02
C ILE A 311 -0.10 -10.37 -8.47
N ILE A 312 -1.01 -10.03 -9.38
CA ILE A 312 -0.83 -10.14 -10.84
C ILE A 312 0.52 -9.52 -11.21
N ARG A 313 0.69 -8.22 -10.97
CA ARG A 313 1.95 -7.51 -11.28
C ARG A 313 3.19 -8.12 -10.62
N SER A 314 3.06 -8.67 -9.42
CA SER A 314 4.16 -9.32 -8.69
C SER A 314 4.56 -10.70 -9.23
N ASN A 315 3.63 -11.40 -9.88
CA ASN A 315 3.79 -12.77 -10.35
C ASN A 315 4.13 -12.83 -11.86
N GLY A 316 4.30 -11.69 -12.52
CA GLY A 316 4.71 -11.61 -13.92
C GLY A 316 6.14 -12.07 -14.17
N ALA A 317 6.43 -12.46 -15.42
CA ALA A 317 7.80 -12.78 -15.85
C ALA A 317 8.69 -11.54 -16.03
N CYS A 318 8.05 -10.39 -16.31
CA CYS A 318 8.64 -9.05 -16.38
C CYS A 318 7.59 -8.00 -16.03
N VAL A 319 8.01 -6.76 -15.80
CA VAL A 319 7.13 -5.59 -15.57
C VAL A 319 7.67 -4.34 -16.30
N VAL A 320 6.80 -3.53 -16.90
CA VAL A 320 7.05 -2.12 -17.24
C VAL A 320 6.06 -1.32 -16.42
N GLY A 321 6.57 -0.37 -15.66
CA GLY A 321 5.79 0.42 -14.72
C GLY A 321 5.79 1.91 -15.02
N THR A 322 4.98 2.65 -14.26
CA THR A 322 5.02 4.11 -14.23
C THR A 322 6.01 4.57 -13.18
N ARG A 323 6.91 5.49 -13.55
CA ARG A 323 7.84 6.10 -12.59
C ARG A 323 7.06 6.84 -11.49
N GLY A 324 7.45 6.66 -10.23
CA GLY A 324 6.77 7.27 -9.07
C GLY A 324 5.50 6.54 -8.63
N SER A 325 5.08 5.47 -9.33
CA SER A 325 4.03 4.59 -8.85
C SER A 325 4.62 3.55 -7.88
N ILE A 326 4.11 3.54 -6.65
CA ILE A 326 4.54 2.55 -5.66
C ILE A 326 4.11 1.13 -6.07
N MET A 327 2.96 0.97 -6.71
CA MET A 327 2.53 -0.34 -7.21
C MET A 327 3.51 -0.87 -8.27
N SER A 328 4.01 0.00 -9.15
CA SER A 328 5.05 -0.36 -10.13
C SER A 328 6.39 -0.68 -9.46
N THR A 329 6.78 0.09 -8.46
CA THR A 329 8.02 -0.14 -7.71
C THR A 329 8.01 -1.48 -6.97
N LEU A 330 6.89 -1.83 -6.35
CA LEU A 330 6.75 -3.11 -5.65
C LEU A 330 6.79 -4.30 -6.61
N ALA A 331 6.17 -4.15 -7.78
CA ALA A 331 6.22 -5.17 -8.83
C ALA A 331 7.65 -5.34 -9.37
N SER A 332 8.36 -4.26 -9.68
CA SER A 332 9.74 -4.33 -10.21
C SER A 332 10.74 -4.91 -9.22
N ARG A 333 10.43 -4.86 -7.93
CA ARG A 333 11.25 -5.46 -6.87
C ARG A 333 11.03 -6.96 -6.72
N ARG A 334 9.94 -7.52 -7.25
CA ARG A 334 9.57 -8.94 -7.11
C ARG A 334 9.87 -9.80 -8.34
N VAL A 335 10.10 -9.16 -9.49
CA VAL A 335 10.34 -9.78 -10.80
C VAL A 335 11.80 -9.62 -11.21
#